data_AF-A0A2W5XUZ6-F1
#
_entry.id   AF-A0A2W5XUZ6-F1
#
_cell.length_a   1.000
_cell.length_b   1.000
_cell.length_c   1.000
_cell.angle_alpha   90.00
_cell.angle_beta   90.00
_cell.angle_gamma   90.00
#
_symmetry.space_group_name_H-M   'P 1'
#
loop_
_entity.id
_entity.type
_entity.pdbx_description
1 polymer ?
#
loop_
_entity_poly.entity_id
_entity_poly.type
_entity_poly.pdbx_seq_one_letter_code
_entity_poly.pdbx_strand_id
1 'polypeptide(L)'
;MQAAAPTILELIESLDRRLLNEHRASDRLRMLRDTTNQVTRTANDAIQAYRRATGAVRTELAKPTGDHAQALQTRTLLRNARAELLRVLEVTSRRYAWAETWSADAVGPSAAIVEELGDAAGQED
;
A
#
# COMPACT_ATOMS: atom_id res chain seq x y z
N MET A 1 13.72 -0.39 5.90
CA MET A 1 12.39 0.23 5.76
C MET A 1 11.41 -0.62 6.54
N GLN A 2 10.72 -0.05 7.52
CA GLN A 2 9.61 -0.75 8.20
C GLN A 2 8.50 -1.01 7.18
N ALA A 3 7.89 -2.20 7.20
CA ALA A 3 6.80 -2.51 6.27
C ALA A 3 5.56 -1.69 6.63
N ALA A 4 4.91 -1.10 5.62
CA ALA A 4 3.78 -0.20 5.82
C ALA A 4 2.53 -0.93 6.36
N ALA A 5 2.32 -2.18 5.95
CA ALA A 5 1.21 -3.02 6.40
C ALA A 5 1.19 -3.24 7.94
N PRO A 6 2.26 -3.74 8.59
CA PRO A 6 2.27 -3.88 10.05
C PRO A 6 2.15 -2.54 10.77
N THR A 7 2.75 -1.48 10.23
CA THR A 7 2.61 -0.12 10.81
C THR A 7 1.15 0.33 10.84
N ILE A 8 0.39 0.10 9.76
CA ILE A 8 -1.05 0.44 9.72
C ILE A 8 -1.85 -0.41 10.70
N LEU A 9 -1.54 -1.71 10.82
CA LEU A 9 -2.20 -2.59 11.79
C LEU A 9 -1.97 -2.15 13.23
N GLU A 10 -0.73 -1.78 13.58
CA GLU A 10 -0.38 -1.24 14.91
C GLU A 10 -1.14 0.06 15.23
N LEU A 11 -1.29 0.94 14.25
CA LEU A 11 -2.06 2.19 14.41
C LEU A 11 -3.53 1.91 14.72
N ILE A 12 -4.13 0.92 14.05
CA ILE A 12 -5.53 0.53 14.25
C ILE A 12 -5.72 -0.14 15.62
N GLU A 13 -4.83 -1.07 15.98
CA GLU A 13 -4.89 -1.74 17.29
C GLU A 13 -4.71 -0.74 18.44
N SER A 14 -3.81 0.24 18.26
CA SER A 14 -3.63 1.35 19.20
C SER A 14 -4.89 2.20 19.32
N LEU A 15 -5.54 2.52 18.21
CA LEU A 15 -6.80 3.26 18.20
C LEU A 15 -7.91 2.50 18.93
N ASP A 16 -8.06 1.20 18.68
CA ASP A 16 -9.07 0.37 19.33
C ASP A 16 -8.90 0.36 20.85
N ARG A 17 -7.66 0.17 21.34
CA ARG A 17 -7.34 0.22 22.77
C ARG A 17 -7.69 1.57 23.40
N ARG A 18 -7.48 2.66 22.67
CA ARG A 18 -7.81 4.02 23.14
C ARG A 18 -9.32 4.28 23.15
N LEU A 19 -10.04 3.82 22.12
CA LEU A 19 -11.49 3.99 22.01
C LEU A 19 -12.29 3.21 23.06
N LEU A 20 -11.75 2.09 23.57
CA LEU A 20 -12.39 1.33 24.65
C LEU A 20 -12.55 2.14 25.94
N ASN A 21 -11.62 3.06 26.21
CA ASN A 21 -11.57 3.84 27.45
C ASN A 21 -12.03 5.30 27.26
N GLU A 22 -12.33 5.72 26.02
CA GLU A 22 -12.75 7.08 25.71
C GLU A 22 -14.27 7.17 25.55
N HIS A 23 -14.91 7.92 26.44
CA HIS A 23 -16.36 8.09 26.50
C HIS A 23 -16.82 9.44 25.91
N ARG A 24 -15.91 10.40 25.74
CA ARG A 24 -16.24 11.72 25.18
C ARG A 24 -16.31 11.64 23.66
N ALA A 25 -17.49 11.91 23.11
CA ALA A 25 -17.73 11.85 21.66
C ALA A 25 -16.74 12.73 20.85
N SER A 26 -16.43 13.93 21.32
CA SER A 26 -15.48 14.84 20.68
C SER A 26 -14.06 14.28 20.62
N ASP A 27 -13.59 13.66 21.71
CA ASP A 27 -12.26 13.05 21.76
C ASP A 27 -12.19 11.78 20.91
N ARG A 28 -13.24 10.94 20.90
CA ARG A 28 -13.34 9.78 19.99
C ARG A 28 -13.20 10.20 18.53
N LEU A 29 -13.95 11.22 18.10
CA LEU A 29 -13.90 11.73 16.73
C LEU A 29 -12.50 12.26 16.37
N ARG A 30 -11.86 12.99 17.28
CA ARG A 30 -10.49 13.46 17.10
C ARG A 30 -9.51 12.29 16.94
N MET A 31 -9.57 11.29 17.81
CA MET A 31 -8.70 10.11 17.74
C MET A 31 -8.87 9.35 16.42
N LEU A 32 -10.12 9.19 15.97
CA LEU A 32 -10.45 8.56 14.70
C LEU A 32 -9.85 9.33 13.53
N ARG A 33 -10.03 10.66 13.49
CA ARG A 33 -9.47 11.51 12.44
C ARG A 33 -7.95 11.48 12.42
N ASP A 34 -7.31 11.57 13.59
CA ASP A 34 -5.85 11.59 13.70
C ASP A 34 -5.24 10.27 13.22
N THR A 35 -5.83 9.14 13.62
CA THR A 35 -5.37 7.81 13.17
C THR A 35 -5.61 7.62 11.68
N THR A 36 -6.77 8.01 11.14
CA THR A 36 -7.04 7.95 9.69
C THR A 36 -5.98 8.75 8.92
N ASN A 37 -5.66 9.97 9.36
CA ASN A 37 -4.61 10.79 8.74
C ASN A 37 -3.22 10.13 8.80
N GLN A 38 -2.90 9.41 9.87
CA GLN A 38 -1.64 8.67 9.97
C GLN A 38 -1.61 7.47 9.02
N VAL A 39 -2.70 6.69 8.95
CA VAL A 39 -2.85 5.57 8.01
C VAL A 39 -2.70 6.04 6.56
N THR A 40 -3.40 7.12 6.19
CA THR A 40 -3.31 7.69 4.83
C THR A 40 -1.89 8.14 4.49
N ARG A 41 -1.18 8.81 5.42
CA ARG A 41 0.22 9.21 5.20
C ARG A 41 1.13 8.02 5.01
N THR A 42 1.07 7.03 5.90
CA THR A 42 1.85 5.79 5.80
C THR A 42 1.60 5.06 4.49
N ALA A 43 0.34 4.97 4.05
CA ALA A 43 -0.02 4.36 2.77
C ALA A 43 0.56 5.13 1.58
N ASN A 44 0.45 6.47 1.57
CA ASN A 44 0.99 7.32 0.52
C ASN A 44 2.52 7.20 0.41
N ASP A 45 3.22 7.22 1.55
CA ASP A 45 4.67 7.06 1.59
C ASP A 45 5.09 5.68 1.03
N ALA A 46 4.35 4.63 1.38
CA ALA A 46 4.58 3.29 0.86
C ALA A 46 4.37 3.19 -0.66
N ILE A 47 3.32 3.83 -1.19
CA ILE A 47 3.05 3.88 -2.63
C ILE A 47 4.19 4.61 -3.36
N GLN A 48 4.65 5.73 -2.83
CA GLN A 48 5.76 6.48 -3.42
C GLN A 48 7.06 5.69 -3.39
N ALA A 49 7.34 4.99 -2.28
CA ALA A 49 8.50 4.11 -2.18
C ALA A 49 8.42 2.93 -3.17
N TYR A 50 7.24 2.30 -3.31
CA TYR A 50 6.99 1.24 -4.30
C TYR A 50 7.26 1.73 -5.73
N ARG A 51 6.79 2.94 -6.09
CA ARG A 51 7.04 3.54 -7.41
C ARG A 51 8.53 3.72 -7.68
N ARG A 52 9.28 4.28 -6.73
CA ARG A 52 10.74 4.46 -6.85
C ARG A 52 11.47 3.13 -6.98
N ALA A 53 11.14 2.15 -6.13
CA ALA A 53 11.76 0.84 -6.14
C ALA A 53 11.47 0.07 -7.43
N THR A 54 10.25 0.17 -7.96
CA THR A 54 9.88 -0.44 -9.24
C THR A 54 10.63 0.20 -10.40
N GLY A 55 10.81 1.53 -10.39
CA GLY A 55 11.66 2.23 -11.35
C GLY A 55 13.10 1.70 -11.35
N ALA A 56 13.71 1.60 -10.16
CA ALA A 56 15.06 1.07 -10.01
C ALA A 56 15.18 -0.39 -10.50
N VAL A 57 14.21 -1.25 -10.17
CA VAL A 57 14.17 -2.64 -10.64
C VAL A 57 14.03 -2.72 -12.16
N ARG A 58 13.18 -1.89 -12.78
CA ARG A 58 13.07 -1.84 -14.25
C ARG A 58 14.38 -1.41 -14.90
N THR A 59 15.04 -0.39 -14.34
CA THR A 59 16.36 0.05 -14.81
C THR A 59 17.38 -1.07 -14.71
N GLU A 60 17.39 -1.83 -13.61
CA GLU A 60 18.31 -2.95 -13.44
C GLU A 60 18.04 -4.09 -14.44
N LEU A 61 16.77 -4.40 -14.68
CA LEU A 61 16.36 -5.42 -15.67
C LEU A 61 16.65 -5.02 -17.13
N ALA A 62 16.81 -3.73 -17.41
CA ALA A 62 17.16 -3.24 -18.74
C ALA A 62 18.68 -3.29 -19.02
N LYS A 63 19.52 -3.51 -17.99
CA LYS A 63 20.98 -3.58 -18.15
C LYS A 63 21.38 -4.99 -18.60
N PRO A 64 22.13 -5.15 -19.71
CA PRO A 64 22.58 -6.46 -20.17
C PRO A 64 23.43 -7.22 -19.15
N THR A 65 24.20 -6.49 -18.33
CA THR A 65 25.06 -7.04 -17.27
C THR A 65 24.45 -6.91 -15.88
N GLY A 66 23.16 -6.59 -15.77
CA GLY A 66 22.47 -6.44 -14.50
C GLY A 66 22.26 -7.76 -13.79
N ASP A 67 22.09 -7.72 -12.47
CA ASP A 67 21.68 -8.90 -11.71
C ASP A 67 20.18 -9.14 -11.88
N HIS A 68 19.83 -9.79 -13.00
CA HIS A 68 18.45 -10.10 -13.35
C HIS A 68 17.76 -10.98 -12.30
N ALA A 69 18.48 -11.92 -11.68
CA ALA A 69 17.90 -12.82 -10.68
C ALA A 69 17.47 -12.05 -9.43
N GLN A 70 18.36 -11.19 -8.90
CA GLN A 70 18.04 -10.36 -7.74
C GLN A 70 16.96 -9.32 -8.07
N ALA A 71 16.98 -8.74 -9.27
CA ALA A 71 15.97 -7.79 -9.71
C ALA A 71 14.58 -8.42 -9.83
N LEU A 72 14.47 -9.65 -10.35
CA LEU A 72 13.23 -10.41 -10.40
C LEU A 72 12.71 -10.79 -9.00
N GLN A 73 13.61 -11.20 -8.10
CA GLN A 73 13.25 -11.49 -6.70
C GLN A 73 12.69 -10.24 -6.02
N THR A 74 13.37 -9.10 -6.18
CA THR A 74 12.95 -7.81 -5.63
C THR A 74 11.60 -7.38 -6.20
N ARG A 75 11.36 -7.59 -7.51
CA ARG A 75 10.05 -7.34 -8.14
C ARG A 75 8.93 -8.13 -7.47
N THR A 76 9.15 -9.40 -7.19
CA THR A 76 8.17 -10.26 -6.50
C THR A 76 7.90 -9.77 -5.07
N LEU A 77 8.95 -9.42 -4.32
CA LEU A 77 8.81 -8.88 -2.97
C LEU A 77 7.99 -7.58 -2.96
N LEU A 78 8.26 -6.67 -3.89
CA LEU A 78 7.52 -5.41 -4.03
C LEU A 78 6.03 -5.65 -4.34
N ARG A 79 5.73 -6.60 -5.22
CA ARG A 79 4.33 -6.97 -5.56
C ARG A 79 3.60 -7.53 -4.34
N ASN A 80 4.24 -8.42 -3.59
CA ASN A 80 3.66 -9.00 -2.38
C ASN A 80 3.40 -7.94 -1.31
N ALA A 81 4.37 -7.04 -1.08
CA ALA A 81 4.22 -5.94 -0.13
C ALA A 81 3.07 -4.99 -0.52
N ARG A 82 2.91 -4.70 -1.82
CA ARG A 82 1.77 -3.90 -2.33
C ARG A 82 0.44 -4.61 -2.10
N ALA A 83 0.36 -5.91 -2.40
CA ALA A 83 -0.87 -6.68 -2.21
C ALA A 83 -1.29 -6.73 -0.73
N GLU A 84 -0.31 -6.91 0.17
CA GLU A 84 -0.55 -6.89 1.61
C GLU A 84 -1.05 -5.54 2.11
N LEU A 85 -0.41 -4.44 1.67
CA LEU A 85 -0.85 -3.08 1.99
C LEU A 85 -2.30 -2.83 1.56
N LEU A 86 -2.65 -3.18 0.32
CA LEU A 86 -4.01 -3.00 -0.20
C LEU A 86 -5.03 -3.82 0.60
N ARG A 87 -4.70 -5.07 0.97
CA ARG A 87 -5.56 -5.90 1.82
C ARG A 87 -5.80 -5.26 3.18
N VAL A 88 -4.76 -4.74 3.82
CA VAL A 88 -4.90 -4.06 5.13
C VAL A 88 -5.75 -2.81 5.00
N LEU A 89 -5.54 -1.99 3.97
CA LEU A 89 -6.34 -0.78 3.74
C LEU A 89 -7.82 -1.10 3.49
N GLU A 90 -8.12 -2.17 2.74
CA GLU A 90 -9.49 -2.64 2.53
C GLU A 90 -10.17 -3.09 3.83
N VAL A 91 -9.48 -3.86 4.66
CA VAL A 91 -10.01 -4.27 5.98
C VAL A 91 -10.27 -3.05 6.86
N THR A 92 -9.36 -2.08 6.82
CA THR A 92 -9.44 -0.85 7.61
C THR A 92 -10.60 0.03 7.18
N SER A 93 -10.79 0.23 5.88
CA SER A 93 -11.89 1.06 5.35
C SER A 93 -13.27 0.48 5.69
N ARG A 94 -13.41 -0.85 5.65
CA ARG A 94 -14.65 -1.53 6.07
C ARG A 94 -14.94 -1.36 7.56
N ARG A 95 -13.90 -1.40 8.41
CA ARG A 95 -14.03 -1.27 9.88
C ARG A 95 -14.52 0.10 10.32
N TYR A 96 -14.21 1.15 9.55
CA TYR A 96 -14.62 2.53 9.83
C TYR A 96 -15.41 3.13 8.66
N ALA A 97 -16.38 2.40 8.11
CA ALA A 97 -17.15 2.80 6.92
C ALA A 97 -17.91 4.15 7.03
N TRP A 98 -18.05 4.69 8.24
CA TRP A 98 -18.67 5.99 8.51
C TRP A 98 -17.67 7.17 8.46
N ALA A 99 -16.35 6.89 8.46
CA ALA A 99 -15.31 7.86 8.17
C ALA A 99 -15.04 7.80 6.66
N GLU A 100 -15.21 8.94 6.00
CA GLU A 100 -15.13 9.17 4.54
C GLU A 100 -14.33 8.12 3.76
N THR A 101 -15.01 7.46 2.81
CA THR A 101 -14.58 6.23 2.15
C THR A 101 -13.25 6.41 1.43
N TRP A 102 -12.17 5.82 1.95
CA TRP A 102 -10.98 5.59 1.15
C TRP A 102 -11.33 4.59 0.04
N SER A 103 -11.36 5.06 -1.21
CA SER A 103 -11.56 4.22 -2.40
C SER A 103 -10.22 3.98 -3.10
N ALA A 104 -9.97 2.73 -3.49
CA ALA A 104 -8.83 2.39 -4.35
C ALA A 104 -8.87 3.15 -5.70
N ASP A 105 -10.07 3.52 -6.18
CA ASP A 105 -10.26 4.30 -7.41
C ASP A 105 -9.87 5.78 -7.26
N ALA A 106 -9.86 6.31 -6.03
CA ALA A 106 -9.42 7.69 -5.75
C ALA A 106 -7.90 7.85 -5.94
N VAL A 107 -7.14 6.74 -5.93
CA VAL A 107 -5.70 6.69 -6.24
C VAL A 107 -5.46 6.53 -7.76
N GLY A 108 -6.54 6.41 -8.54
CA GLY A 108 -6.55 6.24 -9.98
C GLY A 108 -6.07 4.84 -10.40
N PRO A 109 -6.74 4.18 -11.36
CA PRO A 109 -6.11 3.08 -12.06
C PRO A 109 -4.91 3.68 -12.82
N SER A 110 -3.69 3.38 -12.39
CA SER A 110 -2.56 3.48 -13.30
C SER A 110 -2.71 2.34 -14.30
N ALA A 111 -3.56 2.58 -15.31
CA ALA A 111 -3.80 1.70 -16.46
C ALA A 111 -2.47 1.25 -17.11
N ALA A 112 -1.40 2.04 -16.92
CA ALA A 112 -0.05 1.74 -17.38
C ALA A 112 0.62 0.49 -16.77
N ILE A 113 0.10 -0.11 -15.68
CA ILE A 113 0.71 -1.33 -15.09
C ILE A 113 0.00 -2.62 -15.54
N VAL A 114 -1.24 -2.51 -16.02
CA VAL A 114 -2.04 -3.69 -16.43
C VAL A 114 -1.74 -4.09 -17.88
N GLU A 115 -1.37 -3.15 -18.77
CA GLU A 115 -1.00 -3.46 -20.16
C GLU A 115 0.38 -4.16 -20.29
N GLU A 116 1.38 -3.79 -19.48
CA GLU A 116 2.76 -4.29 -19.67
C GLU A 116 2.99 -5.74 -19.19
N LEU A 117 1.96 -6.39 -18.63
CA LEU A 117 1.98 -7.83 -18.28
C LEU A 117 1.20 -8.70 -19.27
N GLY A 118 0.48 -8.10 -20.22
CA GLY A 118 -0.23 -8.80 -21.30
C GLY A 118 0.64 -9.09 -22.53
N ASP A 119 1.63 -8.25 -22.81
CA ASP A 119 2.43 -8.32 -24.06
C ASP A 119 3.60 -9.32 -24.04
N ALA A 120 3.82 -10.05 -22.94
CA ALA A 120 4.89 -11.05 -22.86
C ALA A 120 4.41 -12.50 -23.06
N ALA A 121 3.15 -12.72 -23.46
CA ALA A 121 2.55 -14.06 -23.56
C ALA A 121 2.02 -14.42 -24.97
N GLY A 122 2.41 -13.70 -26.02
CA GLY A 122 1.83 -13.93 -27.35
C GLY A 122 2.75 -13.55 -28.51
N GLN A 123 3.97 -14.11 -28.55
CA GLN A 123 4.74 -14.15 -29.79
C GLN A 123 5.62 -15.41 -29.80
N GLU A 124 4.98 -16.54 -30.08
CA GLU A 124 5.65 -17.72 -30.64
C GLU A 124 5.03 -17.92 -32.03
N ASP A 125 5.85 -17.67 -33.05
CA ASP A 125 5.66 -18.23 -34.41
C ASP A 125 5.88 -19.76 -34.37
#